data_AF-A0AAP3E3Z3-F1
#
_entry.id   AF-A0AAP3E3Z3-F1
#
_cell.length_a   1.000
_cell.length_b   1.000
_cell.length_c   1.000
_cell.angle_alpha   90.00
_cell.angle_beta   90.00
_cell.angle_gamma   90.00
#
_symmetry.space_group_name_H-M   'P 1'
#
loop_
_entity.id
_entity.type
_entity.pdbx_description
1 polymer ?
#
loop_
_entity_poly.entity_id
_entity_poly.type
_entity_poly.pdbx_seq_one_letter_code
_entity_poly.pdbx_strand_id
1 'polypeptide(L)'
;MTTPQPISDLPQDLIRDDTAREFLWAAFMASRARWFSRDRPDESIRMVAECCEEDLVEFLAREGFTPNWMLSYHYQGEDANLVRFWYEPDSEYPFRQDHVRLFIDEFPRGEVGVSAHTEASALVHRGPHIHEKTFDWVEGITRTRDALENHDVELRLTETDDD
;
A
#
# COMPACT_ATOMS: atom_id res chain seq x y z
N MET A 1 10.31 3.37 -40.68
CA MET A 1 9.34 3.08 -39.59
C MET A 1 9.53 1.62 -39.24
N THR A 2 10.14 1.34 -38.09
CA THR A 2 10.43 -0.03 -37.65
C THR A 2 9.22 -0.52 -36.87
N THR A 3 8.58 -1.59 -37.35
CA THR A 3 7.44 -2.22 -36.70
C THR A 3 7.89 -2.76 -35.33
N PRO A 4 7.18 -2.49 -34.22
CA PRO A 4 7.52 -3.09 -32.94
C PRO A 4 7.38 -4.62 -33.03
N GLN A 5 8.41 -5.33 -32.55
CA GLN A 5 8.42 -6.79 -32.53
C GLN A 5 7.35 -7.31 -31.55
N PRO A 6 6.68 -8.43 -31.87
CA PRO A 6 5.73 -9.06 -30.96
C PRO A 6 6.46 -9.60 -29.72
N ILE A 7 5.82 -9.48 -28.56
CA ILE A 7 6.34 -9.92 -27.24
C ILE A 7 6.68 -11.42 -27.22
N SER A 8 6.18 -12.21 -28.19
CA SER A 8 6.46 -13.64 -28.34
C SER A 8 7.93 -13.99 -28.62
N ASP A 9 8.73 -13.00 -29.04
CA ASP A 9 10.11 -13.22 -29.50
C ASP A 9 11.14 -12.87 -28.41
N LEU A 10 10.69 -12.61 -27.17
CA LEU A 10 11.59 -12.45 -26.04
C LEU A 10 12.20 -13.81 -25.66
N PRO A 11 13.52 -13.88 -25.46
CA PRO A 11 14.19 -15.11 -25.04
C PRO A 11 13.55 -15.65 -23.75
N GLN A 12 13.03 -16.87 -23.77
CA GLN A 12 12.31 -17.46 -22.61
C GLN A 12 13.21 -17.69 -21.38
N ASP A 13 14.52 -17.69 -21.59
CA ASP A 13 15.56 -17.68 -20.57
C ASP A 13 15.61 -16.36 -19.79
N LEU A 14 15.25 -15.23 -20.41
CA LEU A 14 15.11 -13.93 -19.72
C LEU A 14 13.93 -13.92 -18.72
N ILE A 15 12.92 -14.76 -18.95
CA ILE A 15 11.71 -14.89 -18.11
C ILE A 15 11.97 -15.82 -16.90
N ARG A 16 13.05 -16.61 -16.92
CA ARG A 16 13.40 -17.57 -15.88
C ARG A 16 14.59 -17.17 -15.00
N ASP A 17 15.24 -16.06 -15.31
CA ASP A 17 16.34 -15.52 -14.50
C ASP A 17 15.74 -14.62 -13.41
N ASP A 18 15.68 -15.14 -12.18
CA ASP A 18 15.20 -14.38 -11.02
C ASP A 18 15.97 -13.07 -10.83
N THR A 19 17.26 -13.03 -11.23
CA THR A 19 18.10 -11.82 -11.18
C THR A 19 17.63 -10.76 -12.16
N ALA A 20 17.25 -11.15 -13.38
CA ALA A 20 16.74 -10.22 -14.38
C ALA A 20 15.36 -9.69 -13.95
N ARG A 21 14.53 -10.54 -13.35
CA ARG A 21 13.23 -10.15 -12.78
C ARG A 21 13.40 -9.17 -11.62
N GLU A 22 14.30 -9.44 -10.68
CA GLU A 22 14.63 -8.55 -9.56
C GLU A 22 15.17 -7.21 -10.06
N PHE A 23 16.07 -7.22 -11.04
CA PHE A 23 16.60 -5.99 -11.63
C PHE A 23 15.50 -5.16 -12.32
N LEU A 24 14.65 -5.79 -13.12
CA LEU A 24 13.53 -5.11 -13.78
C LEU A 24 12.52 -4.56 -12.77
N TRP A 25 12.25 -5.32 -11.70
CA TRP A 25 11.41 -4.88 -10.60
C TRP A 25 12.03 -3.67 -9.88
N ALA A 26 13.31 -3.73 -9.54
CA ALA A 26 14.03 -2.61 -8.92
C ALA A 26 14.05 -1.37 -9.82
N ALA A 27 14.29 -1.53 -11.12
CA ALA A 27 14.27 -0.44 -12.10
C ALA A 27 12.87 0.17 -12.26
N PHE A 28 11.83 -0.67 -12.24
CA PHE A 28 10.43 -0.24 -12.24
C PHE A 28 10.11 0.56 -10.97
N MET A 29 10.44 0.04 -9.79
CA MET A 29 10.22 0.71 -8.51
C MET A 29 10.99 2.03 -8.43
N ALA A 30 12.25 2.09 -8.89
CA ALA A 30 13.02 3.33 -8.97
C ALA A 30 12.40 4.36 -9.92
N SER A 31 11.85 3.91 -11.05
CA SER A 31 11.11 4.78 -11.98
C SER A 31 9.81 5.27 -11.37
N ARG A 32 9.08 4.40 -10.66
CA ARG A 32 7.86 4.75 -9.93
C ARG A 32 8.15 5.80 -8.86
N ALA A 33 9.19 5.59 -8.05
CA ALA A 33 9.67 6.51 -7.02
C ALA A 33 10.12 7.89 -7.57
N ARG A 34 10.47 7.96 -8.86
CA ARG A 34 10.93 9.21 -9.49
C ARG A 34 9.81 10.00 -10.16
N TRP A 35 8.85 9.32 -10.77
CA TRP A 35 7.88 9.94 -11.68
C TRP A 35 6.43 9.90 -11.18
N PHE A 36 6.14 9.02 -10.22
CA PHE A 36 4.79 8.82 -9.68
C PHE A 36 4.73 9.05 -8.17
N SER A 37 5.81 9.60 -7.61
CA SER A 37 5.87 9.94 -6.20
C SER A 37 5.23 11.29 -5.91
N ARG A 38 4.41 11.30 -4.86
CA ARG A 38 3.94 12.53 -4.23
C ARG A 38 4.73 12.75 -2.94
N ASP A 39 4.88 14.01 -2.57
CA ASP A 39 5.33 14.33 -1.21
C ASP A 39 4.38 13.66 -0.23
N ARG A 40 4.96 13.03 0.80
CA ARG A 40 4.18 12.40 1.85
C ARG A 40 3.47 13.51 2.65
N PRO A 41 2.15 13.42 2.89
CA PRO A 41 1.50 14.33 3.83
C PRO A 41 2.14 14.19 5.21
N ASP A 42 2.44 15.29 5.89
CA ASP A 42 3.11 15.27 7.21
C ASP A 42 2.35 14.39 8.23
N GLU A 43 1.04 14.26 8.07
CA GLU A 43 0.17 13.51 8.97
C GLU A 43 -0.18 12.09 8.48
N SER A 44 0.56 11.53 7.51
CA SER A 44 0.17 10.24 6.94
C SER A 44 0.41 9.07 7.88
N ILE A 45 1.45 9.11 8.73
CA ILE A 45 1.73 8.03 9.68
C ILE A 45 0.97 8.29 10.98
N ARG A 46 -0.03 7.44 11.23
CA ARG A 46 -0.93 7.54 12.39
C ARG A 46 -0.72 6.42 13.41
N MET A 47 0.02 5.37 13.02
CA MET A 47 0.31 4.21 13.84
C MET A 47 1.78 3.79 13.69
N VAL A 48 2.35 3.20 14.73
CA VAL A 48 3.62 2.48 14.68
C VAL A 48 3.40 1.09 15.24
N ALA A 49 3.82 0.07 14.48
CA ALA A 49 3.75 -1.34 14.86
C ALA A 49 5.11 -1.80 15.39
N GLU A 50 5.14 -2.46 16.54
CA GLU A 50 6.36 -3.03 17.14
C GLU A 50 6.59 -4.47 16.65
N CYS A 51 6.99 -4.60 15.38
CA CYS A 51 7.35 -5.87 14.75
C CYS A 51 8.29 -5.62 13.56
N CYS A 52 8.85 -6.68 12.97
CA CYS A 52 9.57 -6.53 11.71
C CYS A 52 8.61 -6.42 10.52
N GLU A 53 9.11 -5.89 9.42
CA GLU A 53 8.36 -5.74 8.17
C GLU A 53 7.72 -7.05 7.71
N GLU A 54 8.52 -8.11 7.66
CA GLU A 54 8.10 -9.37 7.06
C GLU A 54 6.91 -9.96 7.82
N ASP A 55 6.95 -9.89 9.15
CA ASP A 55 5.87 -10.33 10.03
C ASP A 55 4.62 -9.46 9.81
N LEU A 56 4.76 -8.13 9.78
CA LEU A 56 3.61 -7.23 9.58
C LEU A 56 2.92 -7.46 8.23
N VAL A 57 3.70 -7.60 7.16
CA VAL A 57 3.18 -7.89 5.82
C VAL A 57 2.50 -9.26 5.80
N GLU A 58 3.08 -10.28 6.45
CA GLU A 58 2.46 -11.60 6.54
C GLU A 58 1.13 -11.56 7.32
N PHE A 59 1.09 -10.87 8.46
CA PHE A 59 -0.14 -10.73 9.26
C PHE A 59 -1.25 -10.04 8.48
N LEU A 60 -0.93 -8.92 7.83
CA LEU A 60 -1.89 -8.24 6.96
C LEU A 60 -2.34 -9.14 5.79
N ALA A 61 -1.42 -9.90 5.19
CA ALA A 61 -1.77 -10.83 4.12
C ALA A 61 -2.74 -11.94 4.59
N ARG A 62 -2.57 -12.46 5.81
CA ARG A 62 -3.50 -13.43 6.42
C ARG A 62 -4.91 -12.86 6.61
N GLU A 63 -5.01 -11.55 6.81
CA GLU A 63 -6.28 -10.81 6.94
C GLU A 63 -6.89 -10.37 5.60
N GLY A 64 -6.31 -10.85 4.49
CA GLY A 64 -6.81 -10.60 3.13
C GLY A 64 -6.31 -9.32 2.49
N PHE A 65 -5.31 -8.65 3.07
CA PHE A 65 -4.62 -7.56 2.40
C PHE A 65 -3.72 -8.10 1.29
N THR A 66 -3.67 -7.39 0.18
CA THR A 66 -2.84 -7.73 -0.98
C THR A 66 -2.10 -6.50 -1.47
N PRO A 67 -0.93 -6.64 -2.14
CA PRO A 67 -0.29 -5.51 -2.78
C PRO A 67 -1.27 -4.75 -3.68
N ASN A 68 -1.38 -3.44 -3.45
CA ASN A 68 -2.26 -2.58 -4.22
C ASN A 68 -1.75 -2.43 -5.67
N TRP A 69 -2.58 -1.83 -6.53
CA TRP A 69 -2.31 -1.70 -7.95
C TRP A 69 -0.92 -1.09 -8.22
N MET A 70 -0.15 -1.69 -9.14
CA MET A 70 1.21 -1.27 -9.49
C MET A 70 1.32 0.18 -10.01
N LEU A 71 0.20 0.84 -10.31
CA LEU A 71 0.12 2.24 -10.75
C LEU A 71 -0.54 3.17 -9.71
N SER A 72 -0.76 2.72 -8.48
CA SER A 72 -1.22 3.60 -7.40
C SER A 72 -0.17 4.70 -7.14
N TYR A 73 -0.59 5.83 -6.57
CA TYR A 73 0.37 6.84 -6.12
C TYR A 73 1.33 6.21 -5.11
N HIS A 74 2.61 6.48 -5.28
CA HIS A 74 3.66 6.15 -4.32
C HIS A 74 3.92 7.40 -3.48
N TYR A 75 3.97 7.30 -2.16
CA TYR A 75 4.49 8.40 -1.34
C TYR A 75 5.99 8.23 -1.13
N GLN A 76 6.72 9.34 -1.01
CA GLN A 76 8.14 9.26 -0.63
C GLN A 76 8.29 8.50 0.70
N GLY A 77 9.24 7.57 0.74
CA GLY A 77 9.49 6.71 1.91
C GLY A 77 8.55 5.52 2.06
N GLU A 78 7.61 5.30 1.13
CA GLU A 78 6.72 4.13 1.17
C GLU A 78 7.43 2.86 0.68
N ASP A 79 7.45 1.85 1.54
CA ASP A 79 8.05 0.55 1.28
C ASP A 79 7.00 -0.46 0.78
N ALA A 80 5.81 -0.45 1.38
CA ALA A 80 4.71 -1.31 0.97
C ALA A 80 3.38 -0.57 0.91
N ASN A 81 2.53 -1.02 -0.01
CA ASN A 81 1.17 -0.50 -0.21
C ASN A 81 0.21 -1.67 -0.40
N LEU A 82 -0.68 -1.83 0.57
CA LEU A 82 -1.56 -2.97 0.72
C LEU A 82 -3.03 -2.52 0.70
N VAL A 83 -3.89 -3.36 0.13
CA VAL A 83 -5.31 -3.10 0.00
C VAL A 83 -6.14 -4.34 0.34
N ARG A 84 -7.28 -4.13 0.99
CA ARG A 84 -8.31 -5.15 1.23
C ARG A 84 -9.68 -4.61 0.82
N PHE A 85 -10.39 -5.31 -0.07
CA PHE A 85 -11.70 -4.87 -0.58
C PHE A 85 -12.85 -5.41 0.26
N TRP A 86 -13.91 -4.62 0.39
CA TRP A 86 -15.15 -5.01 1.06
C TRP A 86 -16.36 -4.30 0.47
N TYR A 87 -17.56 -4.75 0.86
CA TYR A 87 -18.84 -4.26 0.33
C TYR A 87 -19.70 -3.66 1.45
N GLU A 88 -20.18 -2.44 1.23
CA GLU A 88 -21.02 -1.65 2.12
C GLU A 88 -22.34 -1.27 1.43
N PRO A 89 -23.42 -2.06 1.57
CA PRO A 89 -24.62 -1.89 0.74
C PRO A 89 -25.30 -0.53 0.90
N ASP A 90 -25.21 0.09 2.07
CA ASP A 90 -25.93 1.32 2.41
C ASP A 90 -25.12 2.61 2.13
N SER A 91 -23.92 2.46 1.57
CA SER A 91 -23.02 3.58 1.21
C SER A 91 -23.33 4.15 -0.18
N GLU A 92 -23.09 5.46 -0.38
CA GLU A 92 -23.10 6.06 -1.72
C GLU A 92 -22.10 5.36 -2.66
N TYR A 93 -20.99 4.85 -2.09
CA TYR A 93 -19.93 4.14 -2.79
C TYR A 93 -19.74 2.75 -2.19
N PRO A 94 -20.58 1.76 -2.57
CA PRO A 94 -20.70 0.51 -1.83
C PRO A 94 -19.51 -0.45 -2.02
N PHE A 95 -18.67 -0.26 -3.04
CA PHE A 95 -17.43 -1.01 -3.17
C PHE A 95 -16.31 -0.23 -2.50
N ARG A 96 -15.87 -0.67 -1.33
CA ARG A 96 -14.92 0.02 -0.45
C ARG A 96 -13.58 -0.72 -0.43
N GLN A 97 -12.55 -0.03 0.04
CA GLN A 97 -11.24 -0.61 0.30
C GLN A 97 -10.63 -0.08 1.59
N ASP A 98 -9.98 -0.95 2.35
CA ASP A 98 -9.03 -0.61 3.40
C ASP A 98 -7.66 -0.47 2.73
N HIS A 99 -6.98 0.64 2.97
CA HIS A 99 -5.69 0.94 2.37
C HIS A 99 -4.65 1.12 3.48
N VAL A 100 -3.57 0.36 3.41
CA VAL A 100 -2.48 0.37 4.40
C VAL A 100 -1.17 0.63 3.68
N ARG A 101 -0.41 1.62 4.15
CA ARG A 101 0.95 1.90 3.67
C ARG A 101 1.94 1.73 4.81
N LEU A 102 3.08 1.13 4.48
CA LEU A 102 4.16 0.84 5.43
C LEU A 102 5.38 1.71 5.13
N PHE A 103 6.02 2.20 6.20
CA PHE A 103 7.21 3.04 6.20
C PHE A 103 8.22 2.44 7.17
N ILE A 104 9.31 1.90 6.66
CA ILE A 104 10.20 0.99 7.37
C ILE A 104 11.55 1.66 7.58
N ASP A 105 12.12 2.18 6.49
CA ASP A 105 13.43 2.83 6.49
C ASP A 105 13.47 4.12 7.35
N GLU A 106 12.30 4.64 7.73
CA GLU A 106 12.16 5.82 8.57
C GLU A 106 12.08 5.53 10.08
N PHE A 107 11.98 4.25 10.47
CA PHE A 107 11.78 3.84 11.86
C PHE A 107 12.97 3.02 12.39
N PRO A 108 13.18 2.98 13.72
CA PRO A 108 14.15 2.08 14.32
C PRO A 108 13.87 0.62 13.94
N ARG A 109 14.92 -0.19 13.90
CA ARG A 109 14.76 -1.63 13.63
C ARG A 109 13.79 -2.27 14.62
N GLY A 110 12.77 -2.96 14.09
CA GLY A 110 11.71 -3.58 14.88
C GLY A 110 10.48 -2.69 15.07
N GLU A 111 10.46 -1.53 14.41
CA GLU A 111 9.29 -0.67 14.30
C GLU A 111 8.95 -0.45 12.83
N VAL A 112 7.65 -0.37 12.52
CA VAL A 112 7.15 -0.03 11.20
C VAL A 112 6.10 1.08 11.34
N GLY A 113 6.30 2.17 10.61
CA GLY A 113 5.29 3.22 10.47
C GLY A 113 4.13 2.75 9.60
N VAL A 114 2.91 2.94 10.08
CA VAL A 114 1.69 2.50 9.41
C VAL A 114 0.74 3.67 9.17
N SER A 115 0.31 3.80 7.92
CA SER A 115 -0.71 4.74 7.48
C SER A 115 -1.92 3.95 6.99
N ALA A 116 -3.11 4.18 7.56
CA ALA A 116 -4.30 3.41 7.23
C ALA A 116 -5.55 4.28 7.08
N HIS A 117 -6.29 4.11 5.99
CA HIS A 117 -7.60 4.74 5.78
C HIS A 117 -8.55 3.79 5.04
N THR A 118 -9.85 4.01 5.18
CA THR A 118 -10.84 3.45 4.25
C THR A 118 -11.18 4.46 3.16
N GLU A 119 -11.57 3.97 2.00
CA GLU A 119 -12.00 4.81 0.88
C GLU A 119 -12.86 4.04 -0.13
N ALA A 120 -13.46 4.76 -1.07
CA ALA A 120 -14.12 4.13 -2.21
C ALA A 120 -13.10 3.39 -3.07
N SER A 121 -13.47 2.20 -3.55
CA SER A 121 -12.59 1.35 -4.36
C SER A 121 -12.08 2.08 -5.60
N ALA A 122 -10.76 2.08 -5.78
CA ALA A 122 -10.12 2.62 -6.98
C ALA A 122 -10.56 1.90 -8.28
N LEU A 123 -11.00 0.64 -8.17
CA LEU A 123 -11.36 -0.19 -9.31
C LEU A 123 -12.76 0.14 -9.83
N VAL A 124 -13.69 0.46 -8.92
CA VAL A 124 -15.11 0.68 -9.26
C VAL A 124 -15.48 2.17 -9.25
N HIS A 125 -14.92 2.94 -8.31
CA HIS A 125 -15.30 4.32 -8.03
C HIS A 125 -14.11 5.29 -8.19
N ARG A 126 -13.47 5.28 -9.38
CA ARG A 126 -12.24 6.05 -9.69
C ARG A 126 -12.31 7.54 -9.35
N GLY A 127 -13.42 8.21 -9.67
CA GLY A 127 -13.58 9.65 -9.43
C GLY A 127 -13.49 10.00 -7.93
N PRO A 128 -14.40 9.47 -7.10
CA PRO A 128 -14.37 9.63 -5.65
C PRO A 128 -13.02 9.25 -5.01
N HIS A 129 -12.39 8.17 -5.48
CA HIS A 129 -11.07 7.71 -5.03
C HIS A 129 -9.96 8.74 -5.34
N ILE A 130 -9.82 9.19 -6.60
CA ILE A 130 -8.75 10.12 -7.01
C ILE A 130 -8.84 11.47 -6.30
N HIS A 131 -10.04 11.90 -5.91
CA HIS A 131 -10.26 13.17 -5.24
C HIS A 131 -10.22 13.06 -3.71
N GLU A 132 -9.88 11.90 -3.16
CA GLU A 132 -9.71 11.66 -1.72
C GLU A 132 -10.95 12.04 -0.88
N LYS A 133 -12.12 12.15 -1.52
CA LYS A 133 -13.37 12.64 -0.90
C LYS A 133 -13.99 11.67 0.11
N THR A 134 -13.46 10.46 0.17
CA THR A 134 -14.04 9.34 0.91
C THR A 134 -13.06 8.72 1.89
N PHE A 135 -11.93 9.40 2.14
CA PHE A 135 -10.91 8.95 3.08
C PHE A 135 -11.47 9.03 4.50
N ASP A 136 -11.45 7.91 5.19
CA ASP A 136 -11.71 7.84 6.61
C ASP A 136 -10.51 7.20 7.32
N TRP A 137 -9.70 8.05 7.95
CA TRP A 137 -8.52 7.64 8.71
C TRP A 137 -8.91 6.94 10.00
N VAL A 138 -9.96 7.39 10.69
CA VAL A 138 -10.37 6.83 11.98
C VAL A 138 -10.86 5.40 11.78
N GLU A 139 -11.71 5.19 10.78
CA GLU A 139 -12.20 3.86 10.43
C GLU A 139 -11.05 2.97 9.94
N GLY A 140 -10.17 3.48 9.08
CA GLY A 140 -9.04 2.70 8.55
C GLY A 140 -8.05 2.26 9.62
N ILE A 141 -7.72 3.14 10.57
CA ILE A 141 -6.90 2.84 11.74
C ILE A 141 -7.57 1.74 12.58
N THR A 142 -8.86 1.90 12.88
CA THR A 142 -9.62 0.94 13.70
C THR A 142 -9.62 -0.44 13.05
N ARG A 143 -9.98 -0.52 11.78
CA ARG A 143 -10.05 -1.79 11.04
C ARG A 143 -8.69 -2.47 10.85
N THR A 144 -7.62 -1.68 10.72
CA THR A 144 -6.25 -2.20 10.63
C THR A 144 -5.78 -2.74 11.98
N ARG A 145 -6.11 -2.05 13.08
CA ARG A 145 -5.85 -2.54 14.43
C ARG A 145 -6.59 -3.84 14.70
N ASP A 146 -7.89 -3.90 14.39
CA ASP A 146 -8.72 -5.09 14.58
C ASP A 146 -8.18 -6.28 13.77
N ALA A 147 -7.67 -6.03 12.56
CA ALA A 147 -7.03 -7.05 11.74
C ALA A 147 -5.74 -7.59 12.41
N LEU A 148 -4.99 -6.74 13.11
CA LEU A 148 -3.72 -7.10 13.75
C LEU A 148 -3.86 -7.61 15.18
N GLU A 149 -5.03 -7.47 15.82
CA GLU A 149 -5.27 -7.86 17.22
C GLU A 149 -4.98 -9.36 17.47
N ASN A 150 -5.22 -10.23 16.49
CA ASN A 150 -5.00 -11.67 16.60
C ASN A 150 -3.54 -12.12 16.43
N HIS A 151 -2.63 -11.19 16.11
CA HIS A 151 -1.24 -11.51 15.78
C HIS A 151 -0.24 -10.99 16.83
N ASP A 152 -0.72 -10.61 18.02
CA ASP A 152 0.08 -10.10 19.14
C ASP A 152 0.99 -8.90 18.75
N VAL A 153 0.55 -8.07 17.79
CA VAL A 153 1.29 -6.87 17.36
C VAL A 153 0.90 -5.68 18.23
N GLU A 154 1.88 -5.12 18.94
CA GLU A 154 1.68 -3.87 19.68
C GLU A 154 1.63 -2.68 18.69
N LEU A 155 0.55 -1.91 18.77
CA LEU A 155 0.29 -0.74 17.92
C LEU A 155 0.15 0.51 18.78
N ARG A 156 1.06 1.47 18.59
CA ARG A 156 0.98 2.81 19.21
C ARG A 156 0.48 3.83 18.21
N LEU A 157 -0.47 4.67 18.61
CA LEU A 157 -0.84 5.85 17.82
C LEU A 157 0.28 6.87 17.89
N THR A 158 0.57 7.54 16.79
CA THR A 158 1.41 8.74 16.83
C THR A 158 0.58 9.87 17.43
N GLU A 159 1.16 10.66 18.34
CA GLU A 159 0.53 11.91 18.78
C GLU A 159 0.30 12.74 17.53
N THR A 160 -0.97 13.00 17.25
CA THR A 160 -1.34 13.93 16.20
C THR A 160 -1.68 15.21 16.92
N ASP A 161 -0.93 16.27 16.60
CA ASP A 161 -1.30 17.62 17.00
C ASP A 161 -2.64 17.89 16.32
N ASP A 162 -3.74 17.73 17.07
CA ASP A 162 -5.07 18.18 16.67
C ASP A 162 -5.03 19.73 16.62
N ASP A 163 -4.94 20.30 15.42
CA ASP A 163 -5.26 21.71 15.14
C ASP A 163 -6.50 21.81 14.22
#